data_AF-A0A7W2A910-F1
#
_entry.id   AF-A0A7W2A910-F1
#
_cell.length_a   1.000
_cell.length_b   1.000
_cell.length_c   1.000
_cell.angle_alpha   90.00
_cell.angle_beta   90.00
_cell.angle_gamma   90.00
#
_symmetry.space_group_name_H-M   'P 1'
#
loop_
_entity.id
_entity.type
_entity.pdbx_description
1 polymer ?
#
loop_
_entity_poly.entity_id
_entity_poly.type
_entity_poly.pdbx_seq_one_letter_code
_entity_poly.pdbx_strand_id
1 'polypeptide(L)' 'MADRADAFKTGDRVREPGQYVSAAGERAEYQEGDTFKACPATGKETTWRQHDDGCGC' A
#
# COMPACT_ATOMS: atom_id res chain seq x y z
N MET A 1 5.42 9.76 16.96
CA MET A 1 4.79 10.53 15.89
C MET A 1 3.76 9.64 15.22
N ALA A 2 2.65 10.24 14.79
CA ALA A 2 1.34 9.60 14.61
C ALA A 2 1.35 8.32 13.75
N ASP A 3 0.54 7.37 14.22
CA ASP A 3 -0.12 6.30 13.48
C ASP A 3 -0.62 6.81 12.11
N ARG A 4 0.28 6.81 11.13
CA ARG A 4 -0.05 7.03 9.73
C ARG A 4 -0.14 5.66 9.08
N ALA A 5 -1.11 4.87 9.55
CA ALA A 5 -1.64 3.80 8.73
C ALA A 5 -2.45 4.43 7.59
N ASP A 6 -1.76 5.11 6.66
CA ASP A 6 -2.35 5.66 5.45
C ASP A 6 -2.84 4.46 4.62
N ALA A 7 -4.15 4.23 4.69
CA ALA A 7 -4.81 3.16 3.97
C ALA A 7 -5.18 3.70 2.58
N PHE A 8 -4.30 3.48 1.61
CA PHE A 8 -4.45 3.87 0.21
C PHE A 8 -5.49 3.02 -0.51
N LYS A 9 -6.15 3.53 -1.56
CA LYS A 9 -7.13 2.77 -2.34
C LYS A 9 -6.54 2.32 -3.68
N THR A 10 -7.10 1.27 -4.28
CA THR A 10 -6.84 0.95 -5.69
C THR A 10 -7.13 2.17 -6.58
N GLY A 11 -6.19 2.50 -7.46
CA GLY A 11 -6.24 3.69 -8.31
C GLY A 11 -5.56 4.93 -7.70
N ASP A 12 -5.18 4.88 -6.42
CA ASP A 12 -4.42 5.97 -5.81
C ASP A 12 -2.96 5.93 -6.24
N ARG A 13 -2.28 7.08 -6.14
CA ARG A 13 -0.90 7.21 -6.57
C ARG A 13 0.04 6.92 -5.42
N VAL A 14 0.96 6.01 -5.64
CA VAL A 14 1.95 5.58 -4.66
C VAL A 14 2.86 6.77 -4.38
N ARG A 15 2.87 7.22 -3.14
CA ARG A 15 3.71 8.34 -2.69
C ARG A 15 5.06 7.90 -2.19
N GLU A 16 5.14 6.69 -1.66
CA GLU A 16 6.36 6.15 -1.08
C GLU A 16 6.61 4.78 -1.70
N PRO A 17 7.80 4.53 -2.25
CA PRO A 17 8.13 3.20 -2.74
C PRO A 17 8.28 2.25 -1.56
N GLY A 18 7.68 1.07 -1.64
CA GLY A 18 7.76 0.12 -0.55
C GLY A 18 6.84 -1.08 -0.70
N GLN A 19 6.79 -1.88 0.37
CA GLN A 19 5.86 -2.99 0.47
C GLN A 19 4.53 -2.51 1.04
N TYR A 20 3.45 -2.88 0.38
CA TYR A 20 2.10 -2.58 0.79
C TYR A 20 1.32 -3.86 1.00
N VAL A 21 0.51 -3.88 2.04
CA VAL A 21 -0.36 -4.99 2.39
C VAL A 21 -1.81 -4.60 2.11
N SER A 22 -2.48 -5.38 1.28
CA SER A 22 -3.90 -5.19 0.97
C SER A 22 -4.78 -5.51 2.19
N ALA A 23 -6.04 -5.09 2.15
CA ALA A 23 -7.03 -5.44 3.18
C ALA A 23 -7.24 -6.96 3.32
N ALA A 24 -6.87 -7.74 2.30
CA ALA A 24 -6.89 -9.20 2.33
C ALA A 24 -5.65 -9.83 2.99
N GLY A 25 -4.63 -9.03 3.35
CA GLY A 25 -3.35 -9.52 3.86
C GLY A 25 -2.33 -9.88 2.78
N GLU A 26 -2.60 -9.55 1.51
CA GLU A 26 -1.63 -9.77 0.43
C GLU A 26 -0.62 -8.63 0.35
N ARG A 27 0.66 -8.98 0.30
CA ARG A 27 1.78 -8.05 0.15
C ARG A 27 2.12 -7.84 -1.32
N ALA A 28 2.27 -6.59 -1.73
CA ALA A 28 2.73 -6.20 -3.05
C ALA A 28 3.71 -5.03 -2.96
N GLU A 29 4.72 -5.06 -3.82
CA GLU A 29 5.69 -3.97 -3.95
C GLU A 29 5.17 -2.92 -4.92
N TYR A 30 5.27 -1.66 -4.51
CA TYR A 30 4.90 -0.51 -5.31
C TYR A 30 6.05 0.50 -5.31
N GLN A 31 6.15 1.24 -6.41
CA GLN A 31 7.17 2.27 -6.59
C GLN A 31 6.54 3.66 -6.54
N GLU A 32 7.31 4.66 -6.11
CA GLU A 32 6.86 6.05 -6.11
C GLU A 32 6.37 6.47 -7.49
N GLY A 33 5.20 7.11 -7.53
CA GLY A 33 4.56 7.56 -8.75
C GLY A 33 3.77 6.49 -9.49
N ASP A 34 3.86 5.22 -9.08
CA ASP A 34 3.06 4.11 -9.58
C ASP A 34 1.61 4.19 -9.05
N THR A 35 0.73 3.32 -9.52
CA THR A 35 -0.70 3.34 -9.16
C THR A 35 -1.10 2.03 -8.51
N PHE A 36 -1.76 2.10 -7.36
CA PHE A 36 -2.23 0.91 -6.66
C PHE A 36 -3.17 0.10 -7.56
N LYS A 37 -2.79 -1.14 -7.88
CA LYS A 37 -3.62 -2.05 -8.66
C LYS A 37 -4.68 -2.70 -7.79
N ALA A 38 -5.64 -3.36 -8.44
CA ALA A 38 -6.64 -4.17 -7.76
C ALA A 38 -5.97 -5.34 -7.02
N CYS A 39 -6.67 -5.90 -6.02
CA CYS A 39 -6.17 -7.04 -5.25
C CYS A 39 -5.80 -8.21 -6.19
N PRO A 40 -4.60 -8.81 -6.11
CA PRO A 40 -4.25 -9.95 -6.96
C PRO A 40 -5.16 -11.16 -6.73
N ALA A 41 -5.56 -11.40 -5.48
CA ALA A 41 -6.43 -12.52 -5.11
C ALA A 41 -7.88 -12.40 -5.64
N THR A 42 -8.47 -11.19 -5.68
CA THR A 42 -9.89 -11.01 -6.00
C THR A 42 -10.15 -10.21 -7.26
N GLY A 43 -9.16 -9.48 -7.77
CA GLY A 43 -9.30 -8.55 -8.89
C GLY A 43 -10.19 -7.33 -8.60
N LYS A 44 -10.54 -7.10 -7.32
CA LYS A 44 -11.43 -5.99 -6.91
C LYS A 44 -10.65 -4.84 -6.28
N GLU A 45 -11.28 -3.67 -6.25
CA GLU A 45 -10.79 -2.53 -5.47
C GLU A 45 -10.54 -2.95 -4.03
N THR A 46 -9.34 -2.65 -3.55
CA THR A 46 -8.92 -2.96 -2.20
C THR A 46 -8.19 -1.77 -1.61
N THR A 47 -7.94 -1.87 -0.31
CA THR A 47 -7.20 -0.86 0.43
C THR A 47 -5.80 -1.40 0.68
N TRP A 48 -4.78 -0.62 0.36
CA TRP A 48 -3.37 -0.91 0.54
C TRP A 48 -2.84 -0.15 1.74
N ARG A 49 -2.15 -0.83 2.64
CA ARG A 49 -1.48 -0.22 3.80
C ARG A 49 0.00 -0.37 3.62
N GLN A 50 0.75 0.71 3.78
CA GLN A 50 2.21 0.62 3.73
C GLN A 50 2.70 -0.23 4.91
N HIS A 51 3.52 -1.22 4.63
CA HIS A 51 4.30 -1.92 5.64
C HIS A 51 5.60 -1.13 5.82
N ASP A 52 5.48 0.01 6.52
CA ASP A 52 6.62 0.79 6.95
C ASP A 52 7.22 0.13 8.19
N ASP A 53 8.29 -0.63 7.99
CA ASP A 53 9.15 -1.10 9.09
C ASP A 53 10.02 0.09 9.49
N GLY A 54 9.50 0.89 10.41
CA GLY A 54 9.87 2.29 10.66
C GLY A 54 11.34 2.67 10.51
N CYS A 55 11.60 3.71 9.73
CA CYS A 55 12.88 4.42 9.77
C CYS A 55 12.96 5.27 11.04
N GLY A 56 13.60 4.71 12.07
CA GLY A 56 14.20 5.50 13.14
C GLY A 56 15.45 6.21 12.60
N CYS A 57 15.37 7.53 12.45
CA CYS A 57 16.54 8.41 12.46
C CYS A 57 16.25 9.68 13.26
#